data_AF-A0A7W0JY02-F1
#
_entry.id   AF-A0A7W0JY02-F1
#
_cell.length_a   1.000
_cell.length_b   1.000
_cell.length_c   1.000
_cell.angle_alpha   90.00
_cell.angle_beta   90.00
_cell.angle_gamma   90.00
#
_symmetry.space_group_name_H-M   'P 1'
#
loop_
_entity.id
_entity.type
_entity.pdbx_description
1 polymer ?
#
loop_
_entity_poly.entity_id
_entity_poly.type
_entity_poly.pdbx_seq_one_letter_code
_entity_poly.pdbx_strand_id
1 'polypeptide(L)'
;MLTPEQFIGRAPWRFAKTMPDQPHEYTVRGETPDEEFHWFVLYIRDHGHRAKYGGRSYTYLDVDAWRYWTMGAPVGATTIINRAKVSEGGADAHKS
;
A
#
# COMPACT_ATOMS: atom_id res chain seq x y z
N MET A 1 4.62 18.95 9.07
CA MET A 1 4.33 17.51 9.25
C MET A 1 4.11 16.92 7.87
N LEU A 2 4.64 15.73 7.61
CA LEU A 2 4.41 15.01 6.35
C LEU A 2 2.94 14.55 6.31
N THR A 3 2.30 14.67 5.15
CA THR A 3 0.95 14.18 4.89
C THR A 3 0.99 12.97 3.95
N PRO A 4 -0.05 12.11 3.95
CA PRO A 4 -0.13 10.98 3.03
C PRO A 4 0.03 11.41 1.58
N GLU A 5 -0.64 12.49 1.18
CA GLU A 5 -0.66 13.02 -0.18
C GLU A 5 0.73 13.49 -0.62
N GLN A 6 1.49 14.11 0.29
CA GLN A 6 2.87 14.53 0.03
C GLN A 6 3.80 13.35 -0.22
N PHE A 7 3.71 12.29 0.58
CA PHE A 7 4.50 11.06 0.34
C PHE A 7 4.09 10.42 -0.98
N ILE A 8 2.78 10.23 -1.21
CA ILE A 8 2.22 9.59 -2.41
C ILE A 8 2.67 10.30 -3.68
N GLY A 9 2.65 11.64 -3.69
CA GLY A 9 3.02 12.46 -4.85
C GLY A 9 4.52 12.47 -5.16
N ARG A 10 5.37 12.14 -4.18
CA ARG A 10 6.84 12.11 -4.33
C ARG A 10 7.40 10.72 -4.57
N ALA A 11 6.74 9.70 -4.04
CA ALA A 11 7.22 8.32 -4.13
C ALA A 11 7.21 7.85 -5.59
N PRO A 12 8.30 7.21 -6.07
CA PRO A 12 8.31 6.59 -7.39
C PRO A 12 7.49 5.30 -7.37
N TRP A 13 6.48 5.22 -8.23
CA TRP A 13 5.60 4.06 -8.35
C TRP A 13 5.90 3.26 -9.61
N ARG A 14 5.98 1.92 -9.49
CA ARG A 14 6.22 0.98 -10.59
C ARG A 14 5.08 0.01 -10.72
N PHE A 15 4.59 -0.19 -11.93
CA PHE A 15 3.59 -1.21 -12.22
C PHE A 15 4.16 -2.63 -12.07
N ALA A 16 3.46 -3.48 -11.34
CA ALA A 16 3.84 -4.87 -11.12
C ALA A 16 3.47 -5.74 -12.34
N LYS A 17 4.47 -6.13 -13.13
CA LYS A 17 4.26 -6.91 -14.37
C LYS A 17 3.95 -8.39 -14.14
N THR A 18 4.27 -8.91 -12.96
CA THR A 18 4.22 -10.36 -12.66
C THR A 18 2.85 -10.84 -12.20
N MET A 19 1.90 -9.94 -11.92
CA MET A 19 0.51 -10.28 -11.53
C MET A 19 -0.50 -9.47 -12.36
N PRO A 20 -0.69 -9.82 -13.65
CA PRO A 20 -1.55 -9.06 -14.56
C PRO A 20 -3.02 -9.04 -14.14
N ASP A 21 -3.51 -10.11 -13.51
CA ASP A 21 -4.90 -10.22 -13.05
C ASP A 21 -5.21 -9.36 -11.82
N GLN A 22 -4.18 -8.76 -11.21
CA GLN A 22 -4.28 -7.90 -10.05
C GLN A 22 -3.43 -6.66 -10.26
N PRO A 23 -3.90 -5.73 -11.11
CA PRO A 23 -3.13 -4.54 -11.46
C PRO A 23 -2.85 -3.71 -10.21
N HIS A 24 -1.58 -3.66 -9.83
CA HIS A 24 -1.09 -2.86 -8.71
C HIS A 24 0.28 -2.26 -9.05
N GLU A 25 0.64 -1.27 -8.28
CA GLU A 25 1.93 -0.61 -8.32
C GLU A 25 2.63 -0.74 -6.97
N TYR A 26 3.94 -0.49 -6.95
CA TYR A 26 4.71 -0.48 -5.72
C TYR A 26 5.79 0.60 -5.76
N THR A 27 6.17 1.07 -4.58
CA THR A 27 7.37 1.88 -4.36
C THR A 27 8.34 1.12 -3.45
N VAL A 28 9.64 1.38 -3.61
CA VAL A 28 10.72 0.64 -2.96
C VAL A 28 11.41 1.52 -1.93
N ARG A 29 11.73 0.95 -0.76
CA ARG A 29 12.52 1.62 0.27
C ARG A 29 13.88 2.06 -0.28
N GLY A 30 14.33 3.25 0.11
CA GLY A 30 15.58 3.84 -0.37
C GLY A 30 15.43 4.73 -1.61
N GLU A 31 14.23 4.79 -2.20
CA GLU A 31 13.92 5.70 -3.32
C GLU A 31 13.13 6.93 -2.88
N THR A 32 12.84 7.01 -1.60
CA THR A 32 12.40 8.19 -0.84
C THR A 32 13.28 8.28 0.40
N PRO A 33 13.36 9.44 1.08
CA PRO A 33 14.02 9.51 2.38
C PRO A 33 13.47 8.44 3.33
N ASP A 34 14.36 7.71 4.01
CA ASP A 34 14.01 6.50 4.78
C ASP A 34 12.95 6.78 5.86
N GLU A 35 13.02 7.97 6.46
CA GLU A 35 12.06 8.44 7.45
C GLU A 35 10.66 8.65 6.87
N GLU A 36 10.53 9.14 5.63
CA GLU A 36 9.24 9.33 4.97
C GLU A 36 8.61 7.97 4.62
N PHE A 37 9.43 7.02 4.15
CA PHE A 37 8.99 5.64 3.87
C PHE A 37 8.49 4.96 5.16
N HIS A 38 9.28 5.00 6.24
CA HIS A 38 8.90 4.45 7.52
C HIS A 38 7.64 5.11 8.09
N TRP A 39 7.55 6.43 7.97
CA TRP A 39 6.38 7.19 8.39
C TRP A 39 5.14 6.68 7.67
N PHE A 40 5.19 6.49 6.34
CA PHE A 40 4.02 6.01 5.59
C PHE A 40 3.67 4.55 5.91
N VAL A 41 4.66 3.68 6.15
CA VAL A 41 4.40 2.29 6.62
C VAL A 41 3.66 2.29 7.96
N LEU A 42 4.06 3.15 8.90
CA LEU A 42 3.39 3.29 10.19
C LEU A 42 2.00 3.91 10.03
N TYR A 43 1.87 4.92 9.17
CA TYR A 43 0.60 5.58 8.87
C TYR A 43 -0.44 4.59 8.35
N ILE A 44 -0.06 3.70 7.41
CA ILE A 44 -0.92 2.61 6.94
C ILE A 44 -1.38 1.72 8.09
N ARG A 45 -0.50 1.38 9.04
CA ARG A 45 -0.85 0.47 10.15
C ARG A 45 -1.78 1.09 11.17
N ASP A 46 -1.62 2.39 11.39
CA ASP A 46 -2.35 3.14 12.42
C ASP A 46 -3.72 3.62 11.93
N HIS A 47 -3.81 4.05 10.66
CA HIS A 47 -5.02 4.64 10.08
C HIS A 47 -5.75 3.70 9.11
N GLY A 48 -5.13 2.58 8.75
CA GLY A 48 -5.73 1.60 7.85
C GLY A 48 -6.76 0.70 8.53
N HIS A 49 -7.55 0.02 7.71
CA HIS A 49 -8.51 -0.99 8.13
C HIS A 49 -8.02 -2.39 7.76
N ARG A 50 -8.48 -3.41 8.52
CA ARG A 50 -8.14 -4.80 8.23
C ARG A 50 -9.12 -5.41 7.24
N ALA A 51 -8.61 -5.98 6.15
CA ALA A 51 -9.41 -6.80 5.23
C ALA A 51 -8.69 -8.11 4.90
N LYS A 52 -9.44 -9.08 4.37
CA LYS A 52 -8.90 -10.39 3.97
C LYS A 52 -8.58 -10.40 2.48
N TYR A 53 -7.47 -11.02 2.13
CA TYR A 53 -7.10 -11.35 0.77
C TYR A 53 -6.40 -12.72 0.76
N GLY A 54 -6.90 -13.65 -0.07
CA GLY A 54 -6.30 -14.99 -0.22
C GLY A 54 -6.11 -15.73 1.12
N GLY A 55 -7.12 -15.68 1.99
CA GLY A 55 -7.08 -16.30 3.34
C GLY A 55 -6.23 -15.56 4.39
N ARG A 56 -5.47 -14.53 4.01
CA ARG A 56 -4.64 -13.72 4.91
C ARG A 56 -5.31 -12.38 5.21
N SER A 57 -5.02 -11.80 6.37
CA SER A 57 -5.50 -10.46 6.73
C SER A 57 -4.36 -9.46 6.56
N TYR A 58 -4.63 -8.36 5.87
CA TYR A 58 -3.71 -7.24 5.69
C TYR A 58 -4.34 -5.95 6.21
N THR A 59 -3.50 -4.95 6.46
CA THR A 59 -3.95 -3.58 6.75
C THR A 59 -3.89 -2.76 5.47
N TYR A 60 -5.03 -2.17 5.12
CA TYR A 60 -5.22 -1.35 3.93
C TYR A 60 -5.55 0.08 4.35
N LEU A 61 -4.90 1.04 3.71
CA LEU A 61 -5.23 2.45 3.83
C LEU A 61 -5.81 2.91 2.50
N ASP A 62 -6.95 3.57 2.51
CA ASP A 62 -7.55 4.16 1.31
C ASP A 62 -7.34 5.68 1.34
N VAL A 63 -6.70 6.23 0.30
CA VAL A 63 -6.47 7.67 0.11
C VAL A 63 -6.89 7.99 -1.33
N ASP A 64 -7.85 8.91 -1.48
CA ASP A 64 -8.51 9.20 -2.75
C ASP A 64 -8.98 7.92 -3.47
N ALA A 65 -8.54 7.72 -4.72
CA ALA A 65 -8.89 6.58 -5.56
C ALA A 65 -7.92 5.39 -5.41
N TRP A 66 -7.07 5.37 -4.39
CA TRP A 66 -6.01 4.38 -4.22
C TRP A 66 -6.07 3.70 -2.85
N ARG A 67 -5.80 2.39 -2.86
CA ARG A 67 -5.61 1.54 -1.69
C ARG A 67 -4.15 1.20 -1.54
N TYR A 68 -3.60 1.32 -0.34
CA TYR A 68 -2.19 1.11 -0.01
C TYR A 68 -2.03 0.00 1.02
N TRP A 69 -0.99 -0.83 0.88
CA TRP A 69 -0.69 -1.88 1.86
C TRP A 69 0.79 -2.28 1.88
N THR A 70 1.16 -2.97 2.95
CA THR A 70 2.43 -3.70 3.07
C THR A 70 2.16 -5.18 3.29
N MET A 71 3.18 -6.02 3.13
CA MET A 71 3.04 -7.48 3.29
C MET A 71 3.06 -7.96 4.75
N GLY A 72 3.10 -7.05 5.73
CA GLY A 72 3.03 -7.38 7.17
C GLY A 72 4.37 -7.70 7.85
N ALA A 73 5.50 -7.56 7.16
CA ALA A 73 6.82 -7.64 7.79
C ALA A 73 6.99 -6.57 8.89
N PRO A 74 7.89 -6.72 9.88
CA PRO A 74 8.24 -5.63 10.80
C PRO A 74 8.64 -4.34 10.04
N VAL A 75 8.43 -3.16 10.65
CA VAL A 75 8.65 -1.86 9.97
C VAL A 75 10.05 -1.78 9.36
N GLY A 76 11.09 -2.09 10.14
CA GLY A 76 12.48 -2.06 9.68
C GLY A 76 12.85 -3.11 8.63
N ALA A 77 11.99 -4.13 8.42
CA ALA A 77 12.17 -5.17 7.39
C ALA A 77 11.22 -4.96 6.19
N THR A 78 10.37 -3.95 6.22
CA THR A 78 9.47 -3.63 5.10
C THR A 78 10.27 -2.93 4.00
N THR A 79 10.24 -3.48 2.79
CA THR A 79 11.02 -2.98 1.65
C THR A 79 10.17 -2.40 0.53
N ILE A 80 8.86 -2.70 0.51
CA ILE A 80 7.92 -2.20 -0.48
C ILE A 80 6.61 -1.74 0.17
N ILE A 81 6.01 -0.72 -0.44
CA ILE A 81 4.61 -0.33 -0.22
C ILE A 81 3.90 -0.51 -1.54
N ASN A 82 2.79 -1.23 -1.53
CA ASN A 82 1.97 -1.48 -2.71
C ASN A 82 0.81 -0.50 -2.76
N ARG A 83 0.30 -0.22 -3.96
CA ARG A 83 -0.97 0.46 -4.18
C ARG A 83 -1.79 -0.13 -5.33
N ALA A 84 -3.10 -0.04 -5.26
CA ALA A 84 -4.00 -0.39 -6.36
C ALA A 84 -5.18 0.59 -6.40
N LYS A 85 -5.83 0.72 -7.56
CA LYS A 85 -7.04 1.52 -7.65
C LYS A 85 -8.15 0.87 -6.84
N VAL A 86 -8.88 1.67 -6.06
CA VAL A 86 -10.12 1.22 -5.43
C VAL A 86 -11.14 1.04 -6.57
N SER A 87 -11.67 -0.17 -6.74
CA SER A 87 -12.76 -0.40 -7.70
C SER A 87 -14.02 0.30 -7.23
N GLU A 88 -14.74 0.97 -8.14
CA GLU A 88 -16.07 1.49 -7.81
C GLU A 88 -17.00 0.32 -7.45
N GLY A 89 -17.54 0.35 -6.23
CA GLY A 89 -18.25 -0.78 -5.61
C GLY A 89 -17.37 -1.46 -4.56
N GLY A 90 -17.24 -0.82 -3.39
CA GLY A 90 -16.47 -1.31 -2.26
C GLY A 90 -16.94 -2.67 -1.77
N ALA A 91 -16.37 -3.72 -2.32
CA ALA A 91 -16.22 -5.03 -1.71
C ALA A 91 -15.13 -5.72 -2.53
N ASP A 92 -14.07 -6.14 -1.85
CA ASP A 92 -13.03 -7.00 -2.41
C ASP A 92 -13.69 -8.23 -3.05
N ALA A 93 -13.96 -8.16 -4.34
CA ALA A 93 -14.50 -9.25 -5.11
C ALA A 93 -13.38 -10.25 -5.34
N HIS A 94 -13.01 -11.03 -4.32
CA HIS A 94 -12.20 -12.22 -4.49
C HIS A 94 -12.92 -13.41 -3.88
N LYS A 95 -13.26 -14.32 -4.80
CA LYS A 95 -14.03 -15.54 -4.64
C LYS A 95 -13.40 -16.43 -3.55
N SER A 96 -14.29 -17.08 -2.81
CA SER A 96 -14.01 -18.14 -1.83
C SER A 96 -13.19 -19.28 -2.41
#